data_AF-W9GDG7-F1
#
_entry.id   AF-W9GDG7-F1
#
_cell.length_a   1.000
_cell.length_b   1.000
_cell.length_c   1.000
_cell.angle_alpha   90.00
_cell.angle_beta   90.00
_cell.angle_gamma   90.00
#
_symmetry.space_group_name_H-M   'P 1'
#
loop_
_entity.id
_entity.type
_entity.pdbx_description
1 polymer ?
#
loop_
_entity_poly.entity_id
_entity_poly.type
_entity_poly.pdbx_seq_one_letter_code
_entity_poly.pdbx_strand_id
1 'polypeptide(L)'
;MSTTTPKKVRDLRGGWRRALAVLVPVPAALVAAEFALTPYGLFASPTEQLAAASAAPGRVALVTWLVLAGLLLGIPAAMAAAWAVRRSAPRLALAGGILTVVGFALSITVPSSELLAAAAVQRGTDSATFERVATAVAGHPAVGTTTIAFLAAQAIGLLLLGLALWRTPSAPRWLGAVLASSGLLHVALSASSVTAAASWALTAVGLVGVSVVLLRQSDDEFDLPPTGVVHAATDPRPRHAPGDPRDVRRTWQWLLALSAPVMAAGIAVLRFTLPFNTLDTPDEAFSKLVANPTFTSAQVWFGFLTPVVISGVLAVLWVTRRRVPVLATVAGVLCVLGYTALAAADSVSPVLADVVAHGGLDTASVRPIAAALEAMPQPTTAVTVFVIGHLAGTVLLGIALWRSRVLPAWVGIALAVSQPVHLVSAMTGNHPLDLAAWGATALCMGLAGAAVLRMSPDEFDLPPAPAQPLAAPAVTADLPAPG
;
A
#
# COMPACT_ATOMS: atom_id res chain seq x y z
N MET A 1 4.84 -46.58 -21.61
CA MET A 1 4.51 -45.76 -20.41
C MET A 1 5.34 -44.50 -20.46
N SER A 2 4.72 -43.34 -20.68
CA SER A 2 5.43 -42.06 -20.70
C SER A 2 5.60 -41.56 -19.26
N THR A 3 6.83 -41.57 -18.75
CA THR A 3 7.18 -40.99 -17.45
C THR A 3 7.02 -39.48 -17.54
N THR A 4 5.84 -38.95 -17.19
CA THR A 4 5.65 -37.51 -17.04
C THR A 4 6.47 -37.05 -15.84
N THR A 5 7.63 -36.47 -16.11
CA THR A 5 8.50 -35.86 -15.11
C THR A 5 7.68 -34.84 -14.29
N PRO A 6 7.64 -34.95 -12.96
CA PRO A 6 6.84 -34.05 -12.14
C PRO A 6 7.27 -32.60 -12.41
N LYS A 7 6.29 -31.75 -12.74
CA LYS A 7 6.54 -30.35 -13.06
C LYS A 7 7.09 -29.64 -11.81
N LYS A 8 8.38 -29.32 -11.84
CA LYS A 8 9.07 -28.60 -10.76
C LYS A 8 8.33 -27.28 -10.50
N VAL A 9 7.80 -27.10 -9.29
CA VAL A 9 7.22 -25.82 -8.86
C VAL A 9 8.33 -24.77 -8.93
N ARG A 10 8.05 -23.65 -9.61
CA ARG A 10 9.03 -22.58 -9.79
C ARG A 10 9.25 -21.90 -8.44
N ASP A 11 10.46 -22.00 -7.92
CA ASP A 11 10.88 -21.22 -6.76
C ASP A 11 11.03 -19.75 -7.16
N LEU A 12 10.26 -18.88 -6.49
CA LEU A 12 10.26 -17.43 -6.75
C LEU A 12 11.11 -16.66 -5.73
N ARG A 13 11.62 -17.32 -4.68
CA ARG A 13 12.27 -16.65 -3.54
C ARG A 13 13.47 -15.82 -4.00
N GLY A 14 14.37 -16.41 -4.80
CA GLY A 14 15.55 -15.71 -5.31
C GLY A 14 15.23 -14.55 -6.27
N GLY A 15 14.13 -14.64 -7.03
CA GLY A 15 13.66 -13.56 -7.89
C GLY A 15 13.11 -12.40 -7.08
N TRP A 16 12.21 -12.71 -6.13
CA TRP A 16 11.62 -11.73 -5.22
C TRP A 16 12.67 -11.01 -4.38
N ARG A 17 13.60 -11.76 -3.80
CA ARG A 17 14.69 -11.22 -2.98
C ARG A 17 15.49 -10.15 -3.72
N ARG A 18 15.84 -10.40 -4.99
CA ARG A 18 16.55 -9.43 -5.84
C ARG A 18 15.67 -8.25 -6.23
N ALA A 19 14.42 -8.50 -6.63
CA ALA A 19 13.49 -7.43 -7.00
C ALA A 19 13.24 -6.46 -5.83
N LEU A 20 13.01 -7.00 -4.62
CA LEU A 20 12.83 -6.20 -3.42
C LEU A 20 14.11 -5.46 -3.03
N ALA A 21 15.29 -6.06 -3.19
CA ALA A 21 16.56 -5.37 -2.94
C ALA A 21 16.76 -4.16 -3.86
N VAL A 22 16.30 -4.23 -5.11
CA VAL A 22 16.34 -3.07 -6.03
C VAL A 22 15.28 -2.05 -5.66
N LEU A 23 14.07 -2.51 -5.31
CA LEU A 23 12.92 -1.66 -5.03
C LEU A 23 13.08 -0.81 -3.77
N VAL A 24 13.62 -1.39 -2.69
CA VAL A 24 13.60 -0.78 -1.35
C VAL A 24 14.15 0.66 -1.28
N PRO A 25 15.32 1.01 -1.85
CA PRO A 25 15.84 2.37 -1.77
C PRO A 25 15.16 3.36 -2.73
N VAL A 26 14.44 2.88 -3.75
CA VAL A 26 13.92 3.71 -4.86
C VAL A 26 12.93 4.79 -4.40
N PRO A 27 11.89 4.51 -3.57
CA PRO A 27 10.94 5.56 -3.17
C PRO A 27 11.62 6.71 -2.44
N ALA A 28 12.53 6.42 -1.52
CA ALA A 28 13.25 7.44 -0.78
C ALA A 28 14.16 8.28 -1.69
N ALA A 29 14.77 7.66 -2.71
CA ALA A 29 15.55 8.37 -3.71
C ALA A 29 14.68 9.27 -4.62
N LEU A 30 13.48 8.80 -4.98
CA LEU A 30 12.52 9.60 -5.75
C LEU A 30 12.04 10.81 -4.96
N VAL A 31 11.70 10.65 -3.67
CA VAL A 31 11.30 11.76 -2.79
C VAL A 31 12.48 12.70 -2.49
N ALA A 32 13.71 12.20 -2.41
CA ALA A 32 14.89 13.06 -2.34
C ALA A 32 15.04 13.93 -3.59
N ALA A 33 14.85 13.33 -4.77
CA ALA A 33 14.90 14.04 -6.06
C ALA A 33 13.76 15.04 -6.20
N GLU A 34 12.56 14.70 -5.74
CA GLU A 34 11.40 15.58 -5.63
C GLU A 34 11.78 16.86 -4.88
N PHE A 35 12.19 16.77 -3.62
CA PHE A 35 12.55 17.94 -2.81
C PHE A 35 13.75 18.72 -3.36
N ALA A 36 14.70 18.05 -4.00
CA ALA A 36 15.83 18.71 -4.65
C ALA A 36 15.40 19.52 -5.89
N LEU A 37 14.32 19.12 -6.56
CA LEU A 37 13.81 19.73 -7.78
C LEU A 37 12.62 20.66 -7.54
N THR A 38 12.00 20.66 -6.36
CA THR A 38 10.91 21.60 -6.02
C THR A 38 11.41 23.05 -6.18
N PRO A 39 10.76 23.88 -7.02
CA PRO A 39 11.26 25.22 -7.36
C PRO A 39 10.99 26.29 -6.29
N TYR A 40 10.49 25.90 -5.13
CA TYR A 40 10.15 26.76 -4.00
C TYR A 40 10.52 26.08 -2.68
N GLY A 41 10.58 26.87 -1.60
CA GLY A 41 10.82 26.34 -0.25
C GLY A 41 9.61 25.54 0.28
N LEU A 42 9.85 24.57 1.15
CA LEU A 42 8.80 23.78 1.81
C LEU A 42 7.69 24.61 2.48
N PHE A 43 8.07 25.76 3.03
CA PHE A 43 7.16 26.70 3.70
C PHE A 43 6.92 27.96 2.88
N ALA A 44 7.16 27.89 1.56
CA ALA A 44 6.84 28.98 0.66
C ALA A 44 5.35 29.30 0.78
N SER A 45 5.04 30.60 0.78
CA SER A 45 3.65 31.06 0.74
C SER A 45 2.95 30.57 -0.53
N PRO A 46 1.61 30.45 -0.54
CA PRO A 46 0.89 30.07 -1.74
C PRO A 46 1.23 30.93 -2.97
N THR A 47 1.42 32.24 -2.79
CA THR A 47 1.77 33.15 -3.88
C THR A 47 3.15 32.86 -4.47
N GLU A 48 4.14 32.54 -3.62
CA GLU A 48 5.47 32.08 -4.06
C GLU A 48 5.39 30.72 -4.78
N GLN A 49 4.59 29.77 -4.29
CA GLN A 49 4.40 28.48 -4.94
C GLN A 49 3.80 28.64 -6.35
N LEU A 50 2.76 29.48 -6.49
CA LEU A 50 2.14 29.76 -7.78
C LEU A 50 3.12 30.45 -8.75
N ALA A 51 3.87 31.45 -8.27
CA ALA A 51 4.86 32.15 -9.06
C ALA A 51 5.97 31.21 -9.57
N ALA A 52 6.49 30.36 -8.68
CA ALA A 52 7.51 29.37 -9.04
C ALA A 52 6.98 28.29 -9.99
N ALA A 53 5.73 27.84 -9.81
CA ALA A 53 5.09 26.91 -10.72
C ALA A 53 4.87 27.51 -12.13
N SER A 54 4.48 28.78 -12.20
CA SER A 54 4.34 29.53 -13.45
C SER A 54 5.70 29.73 -14.15
N ALA A 55 6.76 29.99 -13.38
CA ALA A 55 8.11 30.17 -13.90
C ALA A 55 8.76 28.87 -14.42
N ALA A 56 8.36 27.71 -13.88
CA ALA A 56 8.98 26.42 -14.20
C ALA A 56 7.97 25.26 -14.31
N PRO A 57 6.97 25.33 -15.21
CA PRO A 57 5.87 24.35 -15.26
C PRO A 57 6.36 22.92 -15.56
N GLY A 58 7.38 22.77 -16.42
CA GLY A 58 7.98 21.46 -16.71
C GLY A 58 8.69 20.82 -15.50
N ARG A 59 9.24 21.64 -14.60
CA ARG A 59 9.87 21.17 -13.35
C ARG A 59 8.81 20.71 -12.35
N VAL A 60 7.72 21.45 -12.18
CA VAL A 60 6.58 21.04 -11.35
C VAL A 60 5.93 19.76 -11.89
N ALA A 61 5.80 19.63 -13.22
CA ALA A 61 5.32 18.39 -13.83
C ALA A 61 6.24 17.20 -13.51
N LEU A 62 7.56 17.37 -13.57
CA LEU A 62 8.51 16.32 -13.17
C LEU A 62 8.38 15.96 -11.68
N VAL A 63 8.33 16.96 -10.79
CA VAL A 63 8.18 16.76 -9.33
C VAL A 63 6.91 15.96 -9.03
N THR A 64 5.77 16.30 -9.62
CA THR A 64 4.51 15.56 -9.42
C THR A 64 4.56 14.11 -9.92
N TRP A 65 5.33 13.81 -10.99
CA TRP A 65 5.60 12.43 -11.40
C TRP A 65 6.48 11.68 -10.40
N LEU A 66 7.49 12.34 -9.83
CA LEU A 66 8.34 11.76 -8.79
C LEU A 66 7.54 11.43 -7.53
N VAL A 67 6.64 12.35 -7.11
CA VAL A 67 5.69 12.13 -6.01
C VAL A 67 4.86 10.88 -6.28
N LEU A 68 4.18 10.81 -7.44
CA LEU A 68 3.32 9.67 -7.77
C LEU A 68 4.10 8.35 -7.75
N ALA A 69 5.29 8.31 -8.36
CA ALA A 69 6.12 7.11 -8.35
C ALA A 69 6.61 6.74 -6.94
N GLY A 70 6.99 7.73 -6.13
CA GLY A 70 7.37 7.55 -4.73
C GLY A 70 6.23 6.96 -3.89
N LEU A 71 5.02 7.51 -4.03
CA LEU A 71 3.82 7.05 -3.32
C LEU A 71 3.45 5.60 -3.69
N LEU A 72 3.49 5.24 -4.98
CA LEU A 72 3.17 3.89 -5.44
C LEU A 72 4.15 2.82 -4.93
N LEU A 73 5.42 3.19 -4.73
CA LEU A 73 6.48 2.26 -4.36
C LEU A 73 6.81 2.29 -2.84
N GLY A 74 6.37 3.32 -2.12
CA GLY A 74 6.66 3.52 -0.69
C GLY A 74 6.17 2.38 0.20
N ILE A 75 4.91 1.96 0.05
CA ILE A 75 4.34 0.85 0.84
C ILE A 75 5.05 -0.49 0.54
N PRO A 76 5.21 -0.91 -0.73
CA PRO A 76 6.01 -2.10 -1.07
C PRO A 76 7.43 -2.08 -0.49
N ALA A 77 8.13 -0.95 -0.55
CA ALA A 77 9.47 -0.82 0.01
C ALA A 77 9.49 -0.93 1.54
N ALA A 78 8.53 -0.32 2.23
CA ALA A 78 8.38 -0.41 3.69
C ALA A 78 8.15 -1.86 4.15
N MET A 79 7.26 -2.58 3.45
CA MET A 79 7.01 -4.00 3.70
C MET A 79 8.25 -4.85 3.47
N ALA A 80 9.00 -4.59 2.39
CA ALA A 80 10.24 -5.30 2.09
C ALA A 80 11.35 -5.03 3.14
N ALA A 81 11.44 -3.79 3.63
CA ALA A 81 12.34 -3.43 4.72
C ALA A 81 12.01 -4.16 6.01
N ALA A 82 10.75 -4.16 6.43
CA ALA A 82 10.28 -4.93 7.57
C ALA A 82 10.57 -6.43 7.39
N TRP A 83 10.32 -6.97 6.19
CA TRP A 83 10.57 -8.37 5.88
C TRP A 83 12.04 -8.77 6.03
N ALA A 84 12.96 -7.96 5.52
CA ALA A 84 14.38 -8.26 5.54
C ALA A 84 14.94 -8.38 6.98
N VAL A 85 14.44 -7.56 7.90
CA VAL A 85 14.92 -7.46 9.28
C VAL A 85 14.04 -8.21 10.30
N ARG A 86 12.94 -8.82 9.88
CA ARG A 86 12.02 -9.54 10.77
C ARG A 86 12.66 -10.69 11.51
N ARG A 87 13.69 -11.32 10.93
CA ARG A 87 14.32 -12.48 11.55
C ARG A 87 15.22 -12.11 12.72
N SER A 88 16.02 -11.07 12.55
CA SER A 88 16.97 -10.57 13.56
C SER A 88 16.28 -9.74 14.65
N ALA A 89 15.21 -9.02 14.32
CA ALA A 89 14.54 -8.10 15.24
C ALA A 89 13.01 -8.09 15.05
N PRO A 90 12.29 -9.19 15.34
CA PRO A 90 10.88 -9.37 14.96
C PRO A 90 9.93 -8.29 15.48
N ARG A 91 10.09 -7.85 16.74
CA ARG A 91 9.24 -6.79 17.32
C ARG A 91 9.49 -5.41 16.69
N LEU A 92 10.76 -5.07 16.45
CA LEU A 92 11.12 -3.80 15.82
C LEU A 92 10.68 -3.79 14.35
N ALA A 93 10.82 -4.91 13.65
CA ALA A 93 10.35 -5.09 12.28
C ALA A 93 8.82 -4.96 12.18
N LEU A 94 8.08 -5.59 13.11
CA LEU A 94 6.61 -5.47 13.18
C LEU A 94 6.21 -4.01 13.42
N ALA A 95 6.66 -3.41 14.53
CA ALA A 95 6.24 -2.07 14.91
C ALA A 95 6.71 -1.01 13.91
N GLY A 96 7.98 -1.07 13.50
CA GLY A 96 8.56 -0.18 12.50
C GLY A 96 7.89 -0.34 11.13
N GLY A 97 7.69 -1.58 10.68
CA GLY A 97 7.02 -1.88 9.42
C GLY A 97 5.59 -1.35 9.36
N ILE A 98 4.77 -1.60 10.40
CA ILE A 98 3.40 -1.09 10.47
C ILE A 98 3.39 0.43 10.45
N LEU A 99 4.20 1.08 11.30
CA LEU A 99 4.22 2.54 11.37
C LEU A 99 4.71 3.17 10.06
N THR A 100 5.70 2.59 9.39
CA THR A 100 6.15 3.08 8.08
C THR A 100 5.10 2.86 6.99
N VAL A 101 4.40 1.72 6.97
CA VAL A 101 3.29 1.48 6.03
C VAL A 101 2.14 2.45 6.28
N VAL A 102 1.76 2.66 7.54
CA VAL A 102 0.74 3.66 7.92
C VAL A 102 1.17 5.06 7.52
N GLY A 103 2.43 5.44 7.78
CA GLY A 103 2.99 6.73 7.38
C GLY A 103 2.86 6.94 5.88
N PHE A 104 3.40 6.03 5.05
CA PHE A 104 3.27 6.15 3.60
C PHE A 104 1.83 6.09 3.11
N ALA A 105 0.94 5.33 3.75
CA ALA A 105 -0.46 5.32 3.36
C ALA A 105 -1.19 6.63 3.69
N LEU A 106 -0.86 7.26 4.82
CA LEU A 106 -1.39 8.59 5.19
C LEU A 106 -0.79 9.71 4.34
N SER A 107 0.48 9.60 3.92
CA SER A 107 1.08 10.62 3.04
C SER A 107 0.33 10.75 1.72
N ILE A 108 -0.26 9.66 1.24
CA ILE A 108 -1.06 9.65 0.02
C ILE A 108 -2.34 10.49 0.18
N THR A 109 -2.90 10.59 1.38
CA THR A 109 -4.13 11.36 1.65
C THR A 109 -3.86 12.81 2.01
N VAL A 110 -2.60 13.25 2.06
CA VAL A 110 -2.24 14.66 2.21
C VAL A 110 -2.44 15.35 0.85
N PRO A 111 -3.23 16.44 0.76
CA PRO A 111 -3.38 17.20 -0.48
C PRO A 111 -2.02 17.71 -0.99
N SER A 112 -1.72 17.47 -2.26
CA SER A 112 -0.48 17.96 -2.88
C SER A 112 -0.59 19.44 -3.25
N SER A 113 0.27 20.26 -2.66
CA SER A 113 0.46 21.68 -3.03
C SER A 113 0.92 21.84 -4.48
N GLU A 114 1.75 20.92 -4.96
CA GLU A 114 2.35 20.93 -6.30
C GLU A 114 1.28 20.73 -7.37
N LEU A 115 0.38 19.75 -7.16
CA LEU A 115 -0.76 19.51 -8.05
C LEU A 115 -1.73 20.69 -8.02
N LEU A 116 -2.01 21.25 -6.84
CA LEU A 116 -2.89 22.40 -6.70
C LEU A 116 -2.32 23.65 -7.42
N ALA A 117 -1.03 23.94 -7.25
CA ALA A 117 -0.34 25.03 -7.93
C ALA A 117 -0.28 24.82 -9.45
N ALA A 118 0.03 23.60 -9.91
CA ALA A 118 0.04 23.27 -11.34
C ALA A 118 -1.33 23.45 -11.99
N ALA A 119 -2.39 22.98 -11.34
CA ALA A 119 -3.76 23.15 -11.82
C ALA A 119 -4.17 24.63 -11.88
N ALA A 120 -3.78 25.43 -10.88
CA ALA A 120 -4.02 26.86 -10.85
C ALA A 120 -3.30 27.61 -11.99
N VAL A 121 -2.03 27.28 -12.25
CA VAL A 121 -1.27 27.83 -13.40
C VAL A 121 -1.94 27.46 -14.71
N GLN A 122 -2.35 26.19 -14.88
CA GLN A 122 -3.02 25.73 -16.11
C GLN A 122 -4.33 26.48 -16.38
N ARG A 123 -5.03 26.93 -15.33
CA ARG A 123 -6.27 27.70 -15.44
C ARG A 123 -6.07 29.22 -15.47
N GLY A 124 -4.84 29.70 -15.33
CA GLY A 124 -4.56 31.13 -15.23
C GLY A 124 -5.21 31.76 -13.99
N THR A 125 -5.34 31.01 -12.90
CA THR A 125 -5.89 31.50 -11.62
C THR A 125 -5.03 32.65 -11.10
N ASP A 126 -5.66 33.75 -10.69
CA ASP A 126 -4.94 34.87 -10.10
C ASP A 126 -4.37 34.52 -8.70
N SER A 127 -3.30 35.22 -8.32
CA SER A 127 -2.56 34.98 -7.08
C SER A 127 -3.44 35.07 -5.82
N ALA A 128 -4.41 36.00 -5.78
CA ALA A 128 -5.26 36.19 -4.62
C ALA A 128 -6.30 35.07 -4.48
N THR A 129 -6.87 34.62 -5.60
CA THR A 129 -7.76 33.45 -5.61
C THR A 129 -7.01 32.19 -5.22
N PHE A 130 -5.81 31.96 -5.78
CA PHE A 130 -4.99 30.81 -5.41
C PHE A 130 -4.62 30.82 -3.93
N GLU A 131 -4.20 31.97 -3.39
CA GLU A 131 -3.84 32.11 -1.98
C GLU A 131 -5.01 31.75 -1.05
N ARG A 132 -6.22 32.22 -1.34
CA ARG A 132 -7.42 31.85 -0.58
C ARG A 132 -7.68 30.34 -0.63
N VAL A 133 -7.61 29.75 -1.83
CA VAL A 133 -7.86 28.31 -2.03
C VAL A 133 -6.83 27.47 -1.27
N ALA A 134 -5.54 27.72 -1.50
CA ALA A 134 -4.46 26.98 -0.87
C ALA A 134 -4.46 27.13 0.65
N THR A 135 -4.74 28.33 1.16
CA THR A 135 -4.86 28.58 2.61
C THR A 135 -6.02 27.81 3.22
N ALA A 136 -7.18 27.78 2.55
CA ALA A 136 -8.34 27.05 3.05
C ALA A 136 -8.10 25.53 3.05
N VAL A 137 -7.45 24.98 2.02
CA VAL A 137 -7.04 23.56 1.99
C VAL A 137 -6.05 23.25 3.11
N ALA A 138 -5.00 24.07 3.27
CA ALA A 138 -3.99 23.87 4.31
C ALA A 138 -4.57 24.01 5.73
N GLY A 139 -5.55 24.91 5.90
CA GLY A 139 -6.27 25.13 7.16
C GLY A 139 -7.30 24.06 7.50
N HIS A 140 -7.57 23.12 6.59
CA HIS A 140 -8.56 22.06 6.83
C HIS A 140 -8.08 21.10 7.94
N PRO A 141 -8.90 20.79 8.98
CA PRO A 141 -8.47 19.98 10.13
C PRO A 141 -7.97 18.58 9.76
N ALA A 142 -8.57 17.95 8.76
CA ALA A 142 -8.14 16.64 8.28
C ALA A 142 -6.72 16.69 7.67
N VAL A 143 -6.35 17.79 7.02
CA VAL A 143 -5.03 17.96 6.39
C VAL A 143 -3.96 18.06 7.45
N GLY A 144 -4.13 18.93 8.45
CA GLY A 144 -3.20 19.03 9.58
C GLY A 144 -3.09 17.71 10.37
N THR A 145 -4.22 17.06 10.66
CA THR A 145 -4.23 15.79 11.41
C THR A 145 -3.53 14.67 10.64
N THR A 146 -3.83 14.52 9.35
CA THR A 146 -3.17 13.53 8.49
C THR A 146 -1.67 13.80 8.41
N THR A 147 -1.27 15.05 8.21
CA THR A 147 0.14 15.45 8.06
C THR A 147 0.93 15.13 9.33
N ILE A 148 0.41 15.45 10.51
CA ILE A 148 1.05 15.13 11.79
C ILE A 148 1.15 13.61 11.99
N ALA A 149 0.06 12.88 11.74
CA ALA A 149 0.03 11.43 11.89
C ALA A 149 1.01 10.74 10.91
N PHE A 150 1.06 11.21 9.66
CA PHE A 150 2.04 10.79 8.65
C PHE A 150 3.47 11.00 9.15
N LEU A 151 3.83 12.23 9.51
CA LEU A 151 5.20 12.58 9.92
C LEU A 151 5.63 11.77 11.15
N ALA A 152 4.75 11.64 12.15
CA ALA A 152 5.03 10.86 13.35
C ALA A 152 5.20 9.36 13.05
N ALA A 153 4.26 8.76 12.31
CA ALA A 153 4.30 7.34 11.98
C ALA A 153 5.52 7.00 11.10
N GLN A 154 5.83 7.85 10.12
CA GLN A 154 7.01 7.67 9.27
C GLN A 154 8.30 7.81 10.08
N ALA A 155 8.47 8.88 10.87
CA ALA A 155 9.68 9.14 11.63
C ALA A 155 9.97 8.02 12.63
N ILE A 156 8.97 7.62 13.42
CA ILE A 156 9.08 6.53 14.40
C ILE A 156 9.27 5.19 13.68
N GLY A 157 8.55 4.95 12.59
CA GLY A 157 8.67 3.72 11.81
C GLY A 157 10.08 3.51 11.26
N LEU A 158 10.66 4.55 10.62
CA LEU A 158 12.03 4.53 10.10
C LEU A 158 13.07 4.41 11.21
N LEU A 159 12.85 5.07 12.36
CA LEU A 159 13.68 4.89 13.56
C LEU A 159 13.74 3.42 13.98
N LEU A 160 12.58 2.78 14.13
CA LEU A 160 12.48 1.38 14.56
C LEU A 160 13.05 0.40 13.53
N LEU A 161 12.82 0.64 12.23
CA LEU A 161 13.40 -0.15 11.15
C LEU A 161 14.93 0.02 11.08
N GLY A 162 15.45 1.23 11.31
CA GLY A 162 16.89 1.48 11.43
C GLY A 162 17.53 0.75 12.61
N LEU A 163 16.86 0.74 13.77
CA LEU A 163 17.29 -0.05 14.93
C LEU A 163 17.23 -1.57 14.68
N ALA A 164 16.22 -2.04 13.94
CA ALA A 164 16.13 -3.44 13.52
C ALA A 164 17.30 -3.80 12.57
N LEU A 165 17.61 -2.94 11.62
CA LEU A 165 18.72 -3.09 10.70
C LEU A 165 20.07 -3.06 11.43
N TRP A 166 20.25 -2.17 12.40
CA TRP A 166 21.43 -2.10 13.27
C TRP A 166 21.70 -3.41 14.02
N ARG A 167 20.64 -4.13 14.41
CA ARG A 167 20.71 -5.43 15.08
C ARG A 167 20.92 -6.60 14.13
N THR A 168 20.88 -6.38 12.81
CA THR A 168 21.01 -7.44 11.81
C THR A 168 22.48 -7.67 11.46
N PRO A 169 23.06 -8.86 11.75
CA PRO A 169 24.48 -9.12 11.53
C PRO A 169 24.92 -8.99 10.06
N SER A 170 23.99 -9.21 9.13
CA SER A 170 24.25 -9.18 7.68
C SER A 170 24.45 -7.77 7.12
N ALA A 171 24.06 -6.72 7.87
CA ALA A 171 24.19 -5.32 7.46
C ALA A 171 25.30 -4.58 8.22
N PRO A 172 26.05 -3.68 7.57
CA PRO A 172 26.86 -2.69 8.26
C PRO A 172 26.02 -1.85 9.24
N ARG A 173 26.42 -1.80 10.52
CA ARG A 173 25.67 -1.10 11.57
C ARG A 173 25.41 0.37 11.24
N TRP A 174 26.38 1.07 10.65
CA TRP A 174 26.25 2.48 10.30
C TRP A 174 25.07 2.75 9.35
N LEU A 175 24.69 1.82 8.47
CA LEU A 175 23.50 1.95 7.62
C LEU A 175 22.20 1.92 8.44
N GLY A 176 22.15 1.10 9.49
CA GLY A 176 21.06 1.11 10.46
C GLY A 176 20.97 2.42 11.22
N ALA A 177 22.11 3.02 11.63
CA ALA A 177 22.13 4.32 12.28
C ALA A 177 21.70 5.45 11.33
N VAL A 178 22.14 5.42 10.06
CA VAL A 178 21.73 6.39 9.04
C VAL A 178 20.21 6.31 8.79
N LEU A 179 19.65 5.11 8.66
CA LEU A 179 18.20 4.94 8.52
C LEU A 179 17.47 5.48 9.76
N ALA A 180 17.94 5.10 10.95
CA ALA A 180 17.35 5.50 12.22
C ALA A 180 17.35 7.02 12.42
N SER A 181 18.48 7.68 12.14
CA SER A 181 18.60 9.13 12.26
C SER A 181 17.78 9.85 11.20
N SER A 182 17.74 9.34 9.95
CA SER A 182 16.98 9.98 8.87
C SER A 182 15.50 10.18 9.20
N GLY A 183 14.87 9.22 9.91
CA GLY A 183 13.51 9.35 10.41
C GLY A 183 13.29 10.57 11.31
N LEU A 184 14.25 10.85 12.21
CA LEU A 184 14.19 12.02 13.09
C LEU A 184 14.51 13.32 12.33
N LEU A 185 15.41 13.26 11.36
CA LEU A 185 15.78 14.43 10.55
C LEU A 185 14.63 14.94 9.68
N HIS A 186 13.73 14.07 9.23
CA HIS A 186 12.50 14.47 8.52
C HIS A 186 11.62 15.43 9.33
N VAL A 187 11.65 15.33 10.65
CA VAL A 187 10.89 16.22 11.54
C VAL A 187 11.75 17.41 11.98
N ALA A 188 13.03 17.17 12.30
CA ALA A 188 13.89 18.17 12.93
C ALA A 188 14.55 19.16 11.95
N LEU A 189 14.87 18.74 10.73
CA LEU A 189 15.70 19.50 9.79
C LEU A 189 14.98 19.97 8.54
N SER A 190 13.69 19.68 8.36
CA SER A 190 12.92 20.05 7.15
C SER A 190 12.57 21.54 7.08
N ALA A 191 13.49 22.42 7.50
CA ALA A 191 13.40 23.87 7.39
C ALA A 191 13.40 24.36 5.92
N SER A 192 13.92 23.56 4.98
CA SER A 192 14.06 23.90 3.56
C SER A 192 13.95 22.67 2.67
N SER A 193 13.66 22.86 1.39
CA SER A 193 13.60 21.77 0.40
C SER A 193 14.95 21.04 0.26
N VAL A 194 16.07 21.76 0.40
CA VAL A 194 17.43 21.17 0.37
C VAL A 194 17.66 20.24 1.56
N THR A 195 17.27 20.65 2.76
CA THR A 195 17.45 19.82 3.96
C THR A 195 16.51 18.62 3.98
N ALA A 196 15.29 18.74 3.45
CA ALA A 196 14.41 17.59 3.22
C ALA A 196 14.93 16.64 2.14
N ALA A 197 15.49 17.17 1.04
CA ALA A 197 16.14 16.34 0.03
C ALA A 197 17.31 15.54 0.64
N ALA A 198 18.11 16.18 1.48
CA ALA A 198 19.22 15.53 2.19
C ALA A 198 18.74 14.46 3.19
N SER A 199 17.67 14.72 3.96
CA SER A 199 17.13 13.71 4.89
C SER A 199 16.59 12.48 4.14
N TRP A 200 15.92 12.69 3.01
CA TRP A 200 15.42 11.60 2.16
C TRP A 200 16.53 10.84 1.44
N ALA A 201 17.59 11.53 1.00
CA ALA A 201 18.79 10.89 0.49
C ALA A 201 19.44 9.99 1.56
N LEU A 202 19.50 10.45 2.82
CA LEU A 202 19.97 9.63 3.94
C LEU A 202 19.06 8.42 4.18
N THR A 203 17.73 8.57 4.09
CA THR A 203 16.80 7.43 4.15
C THR A 203 17.09 6.43 3.04
N ALA A 204 17.31 6.87 1.80
CA ALA A 204 17.67 6.00 0.67
C ALA A 204 18.99 5.26 0.93
N VAL A 205 20.02 5.94 1.44
CA VAL A 205 21.30 5.32 1.84
C VAL A 205 21.08 4.29 2.94
N GLY A 206 20.30 4.58 3.98
CA GLY A 206 19.95 3.62 5.03
C GLY A 206 19.24 2.38 4.48
N LEU A 207 18.34 2.55 3.52
CA LEU A 207 17.61 1.49 2.82
C LEU A 207 18.49 0.66 1.87
N VAL A 208 19.66 1.15 1.44
CA VAL A 208 20.69 0.29 0.82
C VAL A 208 21.14 -0.81 1.79
N GLY A 209 21.18 -0.56 3.10
CA GLY A 209 21.49 -1.59 4.09
C GLY A 209 20.47 -2.74 4.10
N VAL A 210 19.18 -2.45 3.92
CA VAL A 210 18.15 -3.47 3.72
C VAL A 210 18.41 -4.27 2.44
N SER A 211 18.78 -3.58 1.36
CA SER A 211 19.13 -4.21 0.09
C SER A 211 20.30 -5.17 0.24
N VAL A 212 21.32 -4.80 1.02
CA VAL A 212 22.45 -5.67 1.38
C VAL A 212 22.00 -6.90 2.16
N VAL A 213 21.08 -6.76 3.13
CA VAL A 213 20.52 -7.91 3.87
C VAL A 213 19.83 -8.87 2.91
N LEU A 214 18.94 -8.36 2.07
CA LEU A 214 18.22 -9.18 1.08
C LEU A 214 19.18 -9.88 0.12
N LEU A 215 20.20 -9.19 -0.38
CA LEU A 215 21.15 -9.78 -1.34
C LEU A 215 22.08 -10.82 -0.69
N ARG A 216 22.38 -10.71 0.60
CA ARG A 216 23.22 -11.66 1.35
C ARG A 216 22.45 -12.87 1.90
N GLN A 217 21.14 -12.76 2.07
CA GLN A 217 20.30 -13.89 2.47
C GLN A 217 20.27 -14.95 1.37
N SER A 218 20.37 -16.21 1.76
CA SER A 218 20.08 -17.33 0.86
C SER A 218 18.58 -17.37 0.53
N ASP A 219 18.24 -18.03 -0.58
CA ASP A 219 16.84 -18.17 -1.00
C ASP A 219 16.02 -18.98 0.02
N ASP A 220 16.66 -19.90 0.74
CA ASP A 220 16.04 -20.62 1.85
C ASP A 220 15.76 -19.72 3.04
N GLU A 221 16.74 -18.92 3.46
CA GLU A 221 16.59 -18.01 4.59
C GLU A 221 15.58 -16.89 4.39
N PHE A 222 15.35 -16.46 3.14
CA PHE A 222 14.46 -15.36 2.78
C PHE A 222 13.01 -15.58 3.26
N ASP A 223 12.55 -16.84 3.30
CA ASP A 223 11.18 -17.20 3.67
C ASP A 223 11.11 -18.03 4.97
N LEU A 224 12.18 -18.05 5.76
CA LEU A 224 12.18 -18.69 7.08
C LEU A 224 11.56 -17.79 8.17
N PRO A 225 10.98 -18.40 9.23
CA PRO A 225 10.52 -17.67 10.40
C PRO A 225 11.69 -16.97 11.15
N PRO A 226 11.37 -16.07 12.11
CA PRO A 226 12.38 -15.39 12.91
C PRO A 226 13.36 -16.32 13.64
N THR A 227 14.62 -15.87 13.77
CA THR A 227 15.69 -16.66 14.43
C THR A 227 15.41 -16.76 15.93
N GLY A 228 15.38 -17.99 16.44
CA GLY A 228 14.92 -18.34 17.78
C GLY A 228 14.16 -19.67 17.81
N VAL A 229 13.54 -20.03 16.67
CA VAL A 229 12.72 -21.26 16.52
C VAL A 229 13.55 -22.48 16.08
N VAL A 230 14.63 -22.29 15.31
CA VAL A 230 15.36 -23.40 14.63
C VAL A 230 16.39 -24.09 15.52
N HIS A 231 17.00 -23.40 16.50
CA HIS A 231 17.90 -24.06 17.47
C HIS A 231 17.19 -25.01 18.43
N ALA A 232 15.85 -25.05 18.41
CA ALA A 232 15.04 -25.98 19.19
C ALA A 232 14.92 -27.39 18.55
N ALA A 233 15.43 -27.63 17.33
CA ALA A 233 15.43 -28.98 16.75
C ALA A 233 16.40 -29.94 17.48
N THR A 234 17.41 -29.40 18.17
CA THR A 234 18.38 -30.15 18.97
C THR A 234 18.26 -29.90 20.48
N ASP A 235 17.44 -28.91 20.90
CA ASP A 235 17.17 -28.66 22.32
C ASP A 235 15.92 -29.45 22.73
N PRO A 236 16.02 -30.46 23.62
CA PRO A 236 14.87 -31.23 24.07
C PRO A 236 13.87 -30.42 24.92
N ARG A 237 14.16 -29.14 25.21
CA ARG A 237 13.19 -28.26 25.86
C ARG A 237 11.99 -28.02 24.94
N PRO A 238 10.76 -28.04 25.51
CA PRO A 238 9.54 -27.91 24.74
C PRO A 238 9.57 -26.66 23.86
N ARG A 239 9.12 -26.84 22.61
CA ARG A 239 8.76 -25.76 21.66
C ARG A 239 8.13 -24.63 22.47
N HIS A 240 8.62 -23.40 22.28
CA HIS A 240 8.22 -22.21 23.03
C HIS A 240 6.82 -22.35 23.63
N ALA A 241 6.75 -22.40 24.97
CA ALA A 241 5.49 -22.53 25.68
C ALA A 241 4.49 -21.52 25.08
N PRO A 242 3.22 -21.91 24.87
CA PRO A 242 2.17 -21.00 24.43
C PRO A 242 2.26 -19.68 25.23
N GLY A 243 2.58 -18.58 24.55
CA GLY A 243 2.79 -17.28 25.18
C GLY A 243 4.22 -16.75 25.26
N ASP A 244 5.19 -17.25 24.47
CA ASP A 244 6.46 -16.52 24.30
C ASP A 244 6.16 -15.10 23.82
N PRO A 245 6.43 -14.06 24.64
CA PRO A 245 6.10 -12.69 24.28
C PRO A 245 6.90 -12.22 23.04
N ARG A 246 7.92 -12.96 22.60
CA ARG A 246 8.72 -12.64 21.40
C ARG A 246 8.06 -13.09 20.09
N ASP A 247 7.05 -13.98 20.14
CA ASP A 247 6.34 -14.42 18.95
C ASP A 247 5.32 -13.37 18.48
N VAL A 248 5.67 -12.65 17.41
CA VAL A 248 4.84 -11.61 16.80
C VAL A 248 3.85 -12.14 15.77
N ARG A 249 3.90 -13.43 15.42
CA ARG A 249 3.08 -14.02 14.34
C ARG A 249 1.60 -13.95 14.69
N ARG A 250 1.25 -14.19 15.95
CA ARG A 250 -0.14 -14.07 16.42
C ARG A 250 -0.66 -12.64 16.30
N THR A 251 0.19 -11.64 16.58
CA THR A 251 -0.16 -10.23 16.38
C THR A 251 -0.43 -9.93 14.91
N TRP A 252 0.43 -10.38 14.00
CA TRP A 252 0.21 -10.24 12.55
C TRP A 252 -1.09 -10.90 12.10
N GLN A 253 -1.38 -12.12 12.57
CA GLN A 253 -2.62 -12.83 12.24
C GLN A 253 -3.85 -12.01 12.65
N TRP A 254 -3.86 -11.45 13.86
CA TRP A 254 -4.95 -10.60 14.34
C TRP A 254 -5.08 -9.31 13.53
N LEU A 255 -3.97 -8.61 13.30
CA LEU A 255 -3.98 -7.38 12.52
C LEU A 255 -4.53 -7.62 11.12
N LEU A 256 -4.04 -8.64 10.42
CA LEU A 256 -4.54 -9.00 9.09
C LEU A 256 -6.01 -9.38 9.14
N ALA A 257 -6.43 -10.23 10.07
CA ALA A 257 -7.80 -10.70 10.14
C ALA A 257 -8.83 -9.61 10.47
N LEU A 258 -8.48 -8.71 11.40
CA LEU A 258 -9.35 -7.60 11.80
C LEU A 258 -9.42 -6.53 10.72
N SER A 259 -8.30 -6.19 10.10
CA SER A 259 -8.26 -5.11 9.10
C SER A 259 -8.71 -5.55 7.70
N ALA A 260 -8.60 -6.85 7.38
CA ALA A 260 -8.93 -7.39 6.05
C ALA A 260 -10.33 -7.01 5.52
N PRO A 261 -11.43 -7.14 6.29
CA PRO A 261 -12.76 -6.78 5.80
C PRO A 261 -13.06 -5.27 5.94
N VAL A 262 -12.38 -4.55 6.83
CA VAL A 262 -12.77 -3.19 7.27
C VAL A 262 -12.79 -2.22 6.10
N MET A 263 -11.73 -2.20 5.28
CA MET A 263 -11.67 -1.28 4.15
C MET A 263 -12.73 -1.59 3.11
N ALA A 264 -12.86 -2.85 2.69
CA ALA A 264 -13.84 -3.23 1.68
C ALA A 264 -15.28 -2.98 2.15
N ALA A 265 -15.57 -3.19 3.44
CA ALA A 265 -16.87 -2.87 4.03
C ALA A 265 -17.11 -1.35 4.06
N GLY A 266 -16.10 -0.58 4.43
CA GLY A 266 -16.16 0.88 4.41
C GLY A 266 -16.39 1.45 3.01
N ILE A 267 -15.68 0.93 2.00
CA ILE A 267 -15.89 1.28 0.59
C ILE A 267 -17.31 0.89 0.15
N ALA A 268 -17.82 -0.27 0.58
CA ALA A 268 -19.20 -0.69 0.26
C ALA A 268 -20.23 0.35 0.76
N VAL A 269 -20.07 0.83 2.00
CA VAL A 269 -20.95 1.86 2.58
C VAL A 269 -20.78 3.19 1.85
N LEU A 270 -19.54 3.67 1.67
CA LEU A 270 -19.29 4.94 1.00
C LEU A 270 -19.84 4.98 -0.43
N ARG A 271 -19.64 3.90 -1.20
CA ARG A 271 -20.13 3.82 -2.57
C ARG A 271 -21.64 3.68 -2.65
N PHE A 272 -22.25 3.03 -1.66
CA PHE A 272 -23.71 2.99 -1.56
C PHE A 272 -24.31 4.37 -1.29
N THR A 273 -23.66 5.16 -0.43
CA THR A 273 -24.15 6.50 -0.04
C THR A 273 -23.59 7.63 -0.91
N LEU A 274 -22.93 7.31 -2.02
CA LEU A 274 -22.35 8.30 -2.93
C LEU A 274 -23.46 9.25 -3.44
N PRO A 275 -23.31 10.58 -3.32
CA PRO A 275 -24.37 11.52 -3.67
C PRO A 275 -24.45 11.79 -5.18
N PHE A 276 -23.55 11.20 -5.97
CA PHE A 276 -23.44 11.37 -7.40
C PHE A 276 -23.29 10.01 -8.09
N ASN A 277 -23.56 9.95 -9.38
CA ASN A 277 -23.39 8.77 -10.22
C ASN A 277 -22.00 8.81 -10.85
N THR A 278 -21.32 7.67 -10.97
CA THR A 278 -20.01 7.59 -11.65
C THR A 278 -20.05 7.93 -13.14
N LEU A 279 -21.24 8.08 -13.72
CA LEU A 279 -21.47 8.59 -15.08
C LEU A 279 -21.67 10.11 -15.14
N ASP A 280 -21.83 10.77 -13.99
CA ASP A 280 -21.92 12.22 -13.94
C ASP A 280 -20.63 12.86 -14.47
N THR A 281 -20.77 14.04 -15.06
CA THR A 281 -19.60 14.85 -15.38
C THR A 281 -18.87 15.26 -14.09
N PRO A 282 -17.56 15.54 -14.16
CA PRO A 282 -16.81 16.12 -13.03
C PRO A 282 -17.51 17.29 -12.34
N ASP A 283 -18.09 18.18 -13.13
CA ASP A 283 -18.80 19.37 -12.66
C ASP A 283 -20.08 19.04 -11.88
N GLU A 284 -20.83 18.03 -12.32
CA GLU A 284 -22.03 17.54 -11.64
C GLU A 284 -21.65 16.82 -10.35
N ALA A 285 -20.62 15.95 -10.39
CA ALA A 285 -20.11 15.25 -9.22
C ALA A 285 -19.63 16.22 -8.13
N PHE A 286 -18.83 17.23 -8.51
CA PHE A 286 -18.37 18.28 -7.60
C PHE A 286 -19.54 19.04 -6.98
N SER A 287 -20.52 19.44 -7.80
CA SER A 287 -21.70 20.17 -7.30
C SER A 287 -22.52 19.34 -6.31
N LYS A 288 -22.68 18.03 -6.57
CA LYS A 288 -23.38 17.10 -5.67
C LYS A 288 -22.61 16.86 -4.38
N LEU A 289 -21.27 16.81 -4.41
CA LEU A 289 -20.44 16.75 -3.20
C LEU A 289 -20.59 18.01 -2.35
N VAL A 290 -20.56 19.19 -2.96
CA VAL A 290 -20.79 20.47 -2.28
C VAL A 290 -22.18 20.52 -1.63
N ALA A 291 -23.19 19.97 -2.29
CA ALA A 291 -24.55 19.89 -1.75
C ALA A 291 -24.73 18.84 -0.63
N ASN A 292 -23.72 17.98 -0.38
CA ASN A 292 -23.78 16.90 0.62
C ASN A 292 -22.57 16.97 1.59
N PRO A 293 -22.43 18.05 2.40
CA PRO A 293 -21.27 18.29 3.26
C PRO A 293 -20.97 17.14 4.22
N THR A 294 -22.00 16.49 4.77
CA THR A 294 -21.79 15.34 5.69
C THR A 294 -21.11 14.17 5.00
N PHE A 295 -21.50 13.87 3.75
CA PHE A 295 -20.87 12.80 2.98
C PHE A 295 -19.43 13.17 2.65
N THR A 296 -19.21 14.40 2.15
CA THR A 296 -17.89 14.88 1.72
C THR A 296 -16.91 14.90 2.89
N SER A 297 -17.31 15.39 4.05
CA SER A 297 -16.48 15.36 5.26
C SER A 297 -16.19 13.92 5.71
N ALA A 298 -17.19 13.05 5.72
CA ALA A 298 -17.00 11.63 6.04
C ALA A 298 -16.03 10.94 5.06
N GLN A 299 -16.08 11.27 3.76
CA GLN A 299 -15.16 10.76 2.75
C GLN A 299 -13.72 11.21 3.03
N VAL A 300 -13.51 12.50 3.34
CA VAL A 300 -12.19 13.04 3.70
C VAL A 300 -11.62 12.30 4.92
N TRP A 301 -12.41 12.12 5.97
CA TRP A 301 -11.98 11.38 7.18
C TRP A 301 -11.83 9.89 6.95
N PHE A 302 -12.60 9.28 6.05
CA PHE A 302 -12.43 7.89 5.68
C PHE A 302 -11.07 7.63 5.03
N GLY A 303 -10.48 8.63 4.38
CA GLY A 303 -9.10 8.58 3.87
C GLY A 303 -8.07 8.12 4.91
N PHE A 304 -8.29 8.37 6.21
CA PHE A 304 -7.42 7.90 7.30
C PHE A 304 -7.35 6.37 7.41
N LEU A 305 -8.31 5.66 6.83
CA LEU A 305 -8.30 4.20 6.79
C LEU A 305 -7.49 3.64 5.62
N THR A 306 -6.96 4.47 4.71
CA THR A 306 -6.09 4.01 3.61
C THR A 306 -5.00 3.01 4.03
N PRO A 307 -4.35 3.11 5.21
CA PRO A 307 -3.38 2.11 5.66
C PRO A 307 -3.90 0.66 5.71
N VAL A 308 -5.20 0.45 5.89
CA VAL A 308 -5.80 -0.89 5.96
C VAL A 308 -6.21 -1.45 4.60
N VAL A 309 -6.11 -0.69 3.49
CA VAL A 309 -6.56 -1.16 2.16
C VAL A 309 -5.81 -2.41 1.67
N ILE A 310 -4.52 -2.52 2.01
CA ILE A 310 -3.68 -3.62 1.56
C ILE A 310 -3.86 -4.87 2.44
N SER A 311 -4.37 -4.76 3.67
CA SER A 311 -4.39 -5.91 4.59
C SER A 311 -5.31 -7.03 4.13
N GLY A 312 -6.44 -6.72 3.48
CA GLY A 312 -7.31 -7.71 2.86
C GLY A 312 -6.62 -8.50 1.76
N VAL A 313 -5.83 -7.80 0.93
CA VAL A 313 -4.96 -8.42 -0.08
C VAL A 313 -3.96 -9.35 0.60
N LEU A 314 -3.23 -8.86 1.62
CA LEU A 314 -2.23 -9.65 2.33
C LEU A 314 -2.83 -10.89 3.00
N ALA A 315 -4.02 -10.80 3.59
CA ALA A 315 -4.70 -11.93 4.19
C ALA A 315 -4.95 -13.05 3.16
N VAL A 316 -5.48 -12.70 1.98
CA VAL A 316 -5.70 -13.69 0.91
C VAL A 316 -4.37 -14.20 0.34
N LEU A 317 -3.37 -13.34 0.19
CA LEU A 317 -2.03 -13.76 -0.24
C LEU A 317 -1.42 -14.77 0.72
N TRP A 318 -1.54 -14.55 2.04
CA TRP A 318 -0.97 -15.44 3.03
C TRP A 318 -1.55 -16.84 2.97
N VAL A 319 -2.87 -16.95 2.79
CA VAL A 319 -3.52 -18.26 2.68
C VAL A 319 -3.26 -18.95 1.34
N THR A 320 -3.00 -18.19 0.27
CA THR A 320 -2.84 -18.75 -1.09
C THR A 320 -1.39 -18.99 -1.50
N ARG A 321 -0.42 -18.21 -0.99
CA ARG A 321 0.97 -18.18 -1.47
C ARG A 321 1.66 -19.53 -1.45
N ARG A 322 1.28 -20.41 -0.51
CA ARG A 322 1.92 -21.73 -0.37
C ARG A 322 1.52 -22.73 -1.45
N ARG A 323 0.31 -22.60 -2.01
CA ARG A 323 -0.27 -23.57 -2.96
C ARG A 323 -0.26 -23.07 -4.39
N VAL A 324 -0.34 -21.75 -4.60
CA VAL A 324 -0.37 -21.12 -5.93
C VAL A 324 0.55 -19.89 -6.00
N PRO A 325 1.87 -20.04 -5.73
CA PRO A 325 2.78 -18.93 -5.48
C PRO A 325 2.89 -17.90 -6.60
N VAL A 326 2.91 -18.34 -7.87
CA VAL A 326 2.98 -17.44 -9.03
C VAL A 326 1.72 -16.60 -9.17
N LEU A 327 0.54 -17.23 -9.06
CA LEU A 327 -0.73 -16.54 -9.20
C LEU A 327 -0.96 -15.57 -8.04
N ALA A 328 -0.68 -16.00 -6.81
CA ALA A 328 -0.73 -15.14 -5.64
C ALA A 328 0.23 -13.94 -5.80
N THR A 329 1.46 -14.17 -6.27
CA THR A 329 2.43 -13.11 -6.55
C THR A 329 1.87 -12.06 -7.52
N VAL A 330 1.38 -12.49 -8.69
CA VAL A 330 0.87 -11.57 -9.72
C VAL A 330 -0.35 -10.80 -9.21
N ALA A 331 -1.30 -11.51 -8.58
CA ALA A 331 -2.47 -10.88 -7.97
C ALA A 331 -2.08 -9.85 -6.91
N GLY A 332 -1.13 -10.20 -6.04
CA GLY A 332 -0.64 -9.33 -4.98
C GLY A 332 0.01 -8.06 -5.48
N VAL A 333 0.89 -8.15 -6.47
CA VAL A 333 1.54 -6.97 -7.08
C VAL A 333 0.50 -6.03 -7.69
N LEU A 334 -0.43 -6.57 -8.48
CA LEU A 334 -1.48 -5.77 -9.12
C LEU A 334 -2.40 -5.12 -8.09
N CYS A 335 -2.86 -5.88 -7.08
CA CYS A 335 -3.70 -5.33 -6.03
C CYS A 335 -2.99 -4.25 -5.22
N VAL A 336 -1.76 -4.49 -4.76
CA VAL A 336 -1.03 -3.50 -3.93
C VAL A 336 -0.84 -2.21 -4.72
N LEU A 337 -0.34 -2.28 -5.96
CA LEU A 337 -0.18 -1.09 -6.80
C LEU A 337 -1.53 -0.41 -7.09
N GLY A 338 -2.55 -1.18 -7.43
CA GLY A 338 -3.88 -0.66 -7.74
C GLY A 338 -4.50 0.07 -6.55
N TYR A 339 -4.59 -0.58 -5.39
CA TYR A 339 -5.17 0.01 -4.20
C TYR A 339 -4.36 1.18 -3.65
N THR A 340 -3.03 1.17 -3.75
CA THR A 340 -2.21 2.35 -3.42
C THR A 340 -2.48 3.51 -4.39
N ALA A 341 -2.67 3.21 -5.69
CA ALA A 341 -2.98 4.22 -6.69
C ALA A 341 -4.35 4.89 -6.49
N LEU A 342 -5.33 4.20 -5.90
CA LEU A 342 -6.64 4.79 -5.56
C LEU A 342 -6.46 6.03 -4.70
N ALA A 343 -5.70 5.89 -3.62
CA ALA A 343 -5.48 6.98 -2.70
C ALA A 343 -4.64 8.10 -3.37
N ALA A 344 -3.70 7.73 -4.26
CA ALA A 344 -2.81 8.70 -4.91
C ALA A 344 -3.48 9.45 -6.07
N ALA A 345 -4.63 8.98 -6.53
CA ALA A 345 -5.33 9.55 -7.67
C ALA A 345 -5.92 10.93 -7.38
N ASP A 346 -6.42 11.15 -6.18
CA ASP A 346 -7.12 12.40 -5.86
C ASP A 346 -7.10 12.73 -4.36
N SER A 347 -6.03 13.41 -3.93
CA SER A 347 -5.89 13.87 -2.55
C SER A 347 -6.42 15.29 -2.31
N VAL A 348 -6.72 16.05 -3.38
CA VAL A 348 -7.04 17.49 -3.28
C VAL A 348 -8.53 17.76 -3.47
N SER A 349 -9.19 17.13 -4.43
CA SER A 349 -10.56 17.49 -4.81
C SER A 349 -11.61 17.23 -3.72
N PRO A 350 -11.54 16.14 -2.91
CA PRO A 350 -12.48 15.93 -1.81
C PRO A 350 -12.36 17.01 -0.73
N VAL A 351 -11.15 17.50 -0.45
CA VAL A 351 -10.93 18.59 0.51
C VAL A 351 -11.44 19.91 -0.05
N LEU A 352 -11.23 20.20 -1.35
CA LEU A 352 -11.79 21.37 -2.00
C LEU A 352 -13.33 21.38 -1.94
N ALA A 353 -13.96 20.25 -2.23
CA ALA A 353 -15.40 20.10 -2.12
C ALA A 353 -15.88 20.34 -0.68
N ASP A 354 -15.18 19.79 0.33
CA ASP A 354 -15.56 19.95 1.74
C ASP A 354 -15.45 21.41 2.21
N VAL A 355 -14.37 22.10 1.82
CA VAL A 355 -14.14 23.51 2.12
C VAL A 355 -15.26 24.38 1.53
N VAL A 356 -15.65 24.15 0.27
CA VAL A 356 -16.75 24.87 -0.38
C VAL A 356 -18.09 24.54 0.30
N ALA A 357 -18.34 23.26 0.61
CA ALA A 357 -19.57 22.79 1.24
C ALA A 357 -19.83 23.43 2.61
N HIS A 358 -18.77 23.76 3.35
CA HIS A 358 -18.84 24.43 4.66
C HIS A 358 -18.71 25.96 4.57
N GLY A 359 -18.85 26.54 3.36
CA GLY A 359 -18.87 27.99 3.15
C GLY A 359 -17.51 28.68 3.23
N GLY A 360 -16.41 27.92 3.15
CA GLY A 360 -15.06 28.46 3.20
C GLY A 360 -14.63 29.19 1.92
N LEU A 361 -15.22 28.84 0.78
CA LEU A 361 -14.89 29.40 -0.55
C LEU A 361 -16.12 29.41 -1.46
N ASP A 362 -16.12 30.33 -2.44
CA ASP A 362 -17.13 30.35 -3.50
C ASP A 362 -16.89 29.24 -4.54
N THR A 363 -17.98 28.58 -4.98
CA THR A 363 -17.92 27.46 -5.93
C THR A 363 -17.35 27.89 -7.28
N ALA A 364 -17.67 29.09 -7.78
CA ALA A 364 -17.19 29.54 -9.09
C ALA A 364 -15.67 29.78 -9.10
N SER A 365 -15.10 30.12 -7.94
CA SER A 365 -13.65 30.29 -7.77
C SER A 365 -12.88 28.97 -7.71
N VAL A 366 -13.47 27.90 -7.17
CA VAL A 366 -12.79 26.61 -6.93
C VAL A 366 -12.98 25.63 -8.08
N ARG A 367 -14.17 25.61 -8.69
CA ARG A 367 -14.55 24.64 -9.74
C ARG A 367 -13.54 24.56 -10.89
N PRO A 368 -13.02 25.67 -11.47
CA PRO A 368 -12.05 25.58 -12.55
C PRO A 368 -10.76 24.86 -12.15
N ILE A 369 -10.30 25.05 -10.90
CA ILE A 369 -9.10 24.42 -10.35
C ILE A 369 -9.35 22.92 -10.17
N ALA A 370 -10.48 22.52 -9.58
CA ALA A 370 -10.87 21.11 -9.45
C ALA A 370 -10.93 20.41 -10.82
N ALA A 371 -11.57 21.04 -11.81
CA ALA A 371 -11.61 20.51 -13.18
C ALA A 371 -10.23 20.45 -13.85
N ALA A 372 -9.27 21.30 -13.48
CA ALA A 372 -7.89 21.17 -13.97
C ALA A 372 -7.16 20.01 -13.31
N LEU A 373 -7.30 19.81 -12.00
CA LEU A 373 -6.71 18.68 -11.26
C LEU A 373 -7.10 17.35 -11.90
N GLU A 374 -8.38 17.15 -12.18
CA GLU A 374 -8.86 15.91 -12.82
C GLU A 374 -8.32 15.71 -14.25
N ALA A 375 -8.07 16.80 -14.98
CA ALA A 375 -7.51 16.76 -16.32
C ALA A 375 -5.98 16.54 -16.34
N MET A 376 -5.32 16.53 -15.19
CA MET A 376 -3.87 16.34 -15.13
C MET A 376 -3.48 14.89 -15.47
N PRO A 377 -2.36 14.67 -16.19
CA PRO A 377 -1.87 13.33 -16.52
C PRO A 377 -1.59 12.43 -15.31
N GLN A 378 -1.18 13.01 -14.18
CA GLN A 378 -0.75 12.29 -12.99
C GLN A 378 -1.95 11.63 -12.26
N PRO A 379 -2.99 12.37 -11.83
CA PRO A 379 -4.28 11.79 -11.40
C PRO A 379 -4.85 10.77 -12.39
N THR A 380 -4.90 11.11 -13.68
CA THR A 380 -5.43 10.19 -14.71
C THR A 380 -4.66 8.87 -14.76
N THR A 381 -3.33 8.92 -14.65
CA THR A 381 -2.47 7.74 -14.63
C THR A 381 -2.66 6.93 -13.35
N ALA A 382 -2.76 7.59 -12.20
CA ALA A 382 -3.06 6.94 -10.94
C ALA A 382 -4.42 6.23 -10.97
N VAL A 383 -5.48 6.87 -11.50
CA VAL A 383 -6.79 6.24 -11.73
C VAL A 383 -6.66 5.03 -12.66
N THR A 384 -5.88 5.14 -13.74
CA THR A 384 -5.67 4.03 -14.68
C THR A 384 -4.99 2.83 -14.01
N VAL A 385 -3.91 3.09 -13.25
CA VAL A 385 -3.21 2.06 -12.47
C VAL A 385 -4.13 1.45 -11.43
N PHE A 386 -4.94 2.28 -10.76
CA PHE A 386 -5.97 1.82 -9.83
C PHE A 386 -6.93 0.87 -10.53
N VAL A 387 -7.62 1.30 -11.59
CA VAL A 387 -8.64 0.52 -12.30
C VAL A 387 -8.08 -0.83 -12.75
N ILE A 388 -6.93 -0.85 -13.42
CA ILE A 388 -6.33 -2.10 -13.89
C ILE A 388 -5.89 -2.96 -12.71
N GLY A 389 -5.16 -2.38 -11.76
CA GLY A 389 -4.56 -3.09 -10.65
C GLY A 389 -5.58 -3.73 -9.70
N HIS A 390 -6.61 -2.98 -9.29
CA HIS A 390 -7.60 -3.48 -8.33
C HIS A 390 -8.57 -4.48 -8.98
N LEU A 391 -9.07 -4.21 -10.20
CA LEU A 391 -9.99 -5.12 -10.88
C LEU A 391 -9.29 -6.42 -11.25
N ALA A 392 -8.24 -6.34 -12.08
CA ALA A 392 -7.55 -7.54 -12.54
C ALA A 392 -6.85 -8.25 -11.38
N GLY A 393 -6.23 -7.50 -10.46
CA GLY A 393 -5.58 -8.05 -9.28
C GLY A 393 -6.57 -8.81 -8.39
N THR A 394 -7.72 -8.23 -8.07
CA THR A 394 -8.68 -8.87 -7.14
C THR A 394 -9.39 -10.05 -7.81
N VAL A 395 -9.64 -10.02 -9.12
CA VAL A 395 -10.09 -11.20 -9.89
C VAL A 395 -9.07 -12.34 -9.77
N LEU A 396 -7.79 -12.06 -10.04
CA LEU A 396 -6.73 -13.05 -9.93
C LEU A 396 -6.54 -13.54 -8.49
N LEU A 397 -6.78 -12.69 -7.50
CA LEU A 397 -6.75 -13.03 -6.08
C LEU A 397 -7.88 -14.01 -5.72
N GLY A 398 -9.09 -13.79 -6.23
CA GLY A 398 -10.20 -14.74 -6.13
C GLY A 398 -9.90 -16.09 -6.79
N ILE A 399 -9.29 -16.08 -7.98
CA ILE A 399 -8.84 -17.30 -8.68
C ILE A 399 -7.74 -18.00 -7.87
N ALA A 400 -6.81 -17.25 -7.27
CA ALA A 400 -5.78 -17.81 -6.39
C ALA A 400 -6.43 -18.52 -5.20
N LEU A 401 -7.42 -17.88 -4.57
CA LEU A 401 -8.14 -18.45 -3.44
C LEU A 401 -8.90 -19.72 -3.83
N TRP A 402 -9.61 -19.69 -4.95
CA TRP A 402 -10.31 -20.85 -5.51
C TRP A 402 -9.35 -22.02 -5.80
N ARG A 403 -8.25 -21.76 -6.52
CA ARG A 403 -7.27 -22.80 -6.88
C ARG A 403 -6.46 -23.30 -5.70
N SER A 404 -6.30 -22.50 -4.66
CA SER A 404 -5.62 -22.92 -3.44
C SER A 404 -6.41 -23.98 -2.67
N ARG A 405 -7.74 -24.02 -2.80
CA ARG A 405 -8.63 -24.93 -2.04
C ARG A 405 -8.42 -24.83 -0.51
N VAL A 406 -8.04 -23.65 -0.01
CA VAL A 406 -7.91 -23.39 1.44
C VAL A 406 -9.26 -23.04 2.06
N LEU A 407 -10.14 -22.43 1.28
CA LEU A 407 -11.52 -22.12 1.62
C LEU A 407 -12.48 -22.82 0.64
N PRO A 408 -13.78 -22.91 0.97
CA PRO A 408 -14.80 -23.39 0.03
C PRO A 408 -14.73 -22.66 -1.30
N ALA A 409 -14.95 -23.39 -2.40
CA ALA A 409 -14.77 -22.86 -3.76
C ALA A 409 -15.58 -21.59 -4.03
N TRP A 410 -16.79 -21.48 -3.47
CA TRP A 410 -17.66 -20.33 -3.64
C TRP A 410 -17.01 -19.03 -3.13
N VAL A 411 -16.14 -19.07 -2.12
CA VAL A 411 -15.48 -17.86 -1.59
C VAL A 411 -14.53 -17.26 -2.64
N GLY A 412 -13.73 -18.10 -3.29
CA GLY A 412 -12.82 -17.65 -4.36
C GLY A 412 -13.59 -17.18 -5.60
N ILE A 413 -14.68 -17.86 -5.96
CA ILE A 413 -15.55 -17.47 -7.08
C ILE A 413 -16.24 -16.13 -6.78
N ALA A 414 -16.83 -15.97 -5.59
CA ALA A 414 -17.49 -14.73 -5.19
C ALA A 414 -16.53 -13.54 -5.19
N LEU A 415 -15.30 -13.71 -4.68
CA LEU A 415 -14.27 -12.67 -4.73
C LEU A 415 -13.85 -12.34 -6.17
N ALA A 416 -13.75 -13.33 -7.06
CA ALA A 416 -13.40 -13.10 -8.46
C ALA A 416 -14.53 -12.39 -9.22
N VAL A 417 -15.78 -12.78 -8.98
CA VAL A 417 -16.97 -12.22 -9.67
C VAL A 417 -17.35 -10.85 -9.12
N SER A 418 -17.00 -10.52 -7.88
CA SER A 418 -17.36 -9.23 -7.29
C SER A 418 -16.82 -8.04 -8.08
N GLN A 419 -15.65 -8.16 -8.72
CA GLN A 419 -15.04 -7.05 -9.45
C GLN A 419 -15.74 -6.75 -10.79
N PRO A 420 -16.06 -7.74 -11.65
CA PRO A 420 -16.94 -7.50 -12.79
C PRO A 420 -18.30 -6.89 -12.39
N VAL A 421 -18.89 -7.33 -11.28
CA VAL A 421 -20.16 -6.78 -10.79
C VAL A 421 -19.99 -5.33 -10.34
N HIS A 422 -18.91 -5.01 -9.62
CA HIS A 422 -18.52 -3.64 -9.26
C HIS A 422 -18.35 -2.76 -10.51
N LEU A 423 -17.65 -3.26 -11.53
CA LEU A 423 -17.46 -2.53 -12.78
C LEU A 423 -18.79 -2.25 -13.50
N VAL A 424 -19.67 -3.25 -13.62
CA VAL A 424 -21.01 -3.06 -14.20
C VAL A 424 -21.82 -2.06 -13.38
N SER A 425 -21.73 -2.12 -12.05
CA SER A 425 -22.35 -1.14 -11.16
C SER A 425 -21.86 0.28 -11.45
N ALA A 426 -20.55 0.50 -11.54
CA ALA A 426 -19.97 1.80 -11.86
C ALA A 426 -20.36 2.30 -13.27
N MET A 427 -20.42 1.40 -14.26
CA MET A 427 -20.83 1.75 -15.63
C MET A 427 -22.32 2.02 -15.78
N THR A 428 -23.13 1.68 -14.78
CA THR A 428 -24.60 1.87 -14.80
C THR A 428 -25.09 2.83 -13.71
N GLY A 429 -24.22 3.23 -12.78
CA GLY A 429 -24.58 4.03 -11.62
C GLY A 429 -25.47 3.32 -10.60
N ASN A 430 -25.43 1.99 -10.53
CA ASN A 430 -26.32 1.20 -9.69
C ASN A 430 -25.72 0.99 -8.29
N HIS A 431 -25.86 1.97 -7.39
CA HIS A 431 -25.25 1.92 -6.06
C HIS A 431 -25.62 0.66 -5.23
N PRO A 432 -26.87 0.14 -5.24
CA PRO A 432 -27.18 -1.14 -4.59
C PRO A 432 -26.37 -2.34 -5.13
N LEU A 433 -26.13 -2.39 -6.45
CA LEU A 433 -25.28 -3.43 -7.05
C LEU A 433 -23.84 -3.29 -6.58
N ASP A 434 -23.35 -2.06 -6.42
CA ASP A 434 -22.03 -1.76 -5.89
C ASP A 434 -21.87 -2.22 -4.44
N LEU A 435 -22.88 -1.94 -3.61
CA LEU A 435 -22.95 -2.41 -2.23
C LEU A 435 -22.83 -3.93 -2.15
N ALA A 436 -23.53 -4.65 -3.03
CA ALA A 436 -23.44 -6.11 -3.09
C ALA A 436 -22.04 -6.59 -3.52
N ALA A 437 -21.42 -5.93 -4.50
CA ALA A 437 -20.08 -6.27 -4.99
C ALA A 437 -18.99 -6.04 -3.92
N TRP A 438 -18.95 -4.85 -3.31
CA TRP A 438 -17.99 -4.56 -2.25
C TRP A 438 -18.30 -5.31 -0.97
N GLY A 439 -19.57 -5.55 -0.65
CA GLY A 439 -20.00 -6.41 0.45
C GLY A 439 -19.52 -7.86 0.28
N ALA A 440 -19.62 -8.42 -0.92
CA ALA A 440 -19.07 -9.74 -1.22
C ALA A 440 -17.54 -9.76 -1.10
N THR A 441 -16.86 -8.71 -1.55
CA THR A 441 -15.40 -8.54 -1.39
C THR A 441 -15.01 -8.53 0.09
N ALA A 442 -15.70 -7.74 0.91
CA ALA A 442 -15.48 -7.64 2.34
C ALA A 442 -15.71 -8.98 3.06
N LEU A 443 -16.80 -9.69 2.72
CA LEU A 443 -17.09 -11.02 3.26
C LEU A 443 -15.96 -12.01 2.94
N CYS A 444 -15.54 -12.07 1.68
CA CYS A 444 -14.49 -13.00 1.25
C CYS A 444 -13.14 -12.69 1.90
N MET A 445 -12.78 -11.41 2.02
CA MET A 445 -11.57 -10.97 2.75
C MET A 445 -11.66 -11.29 4.25
N GLY A 446 -12.84 -11.13 4.87
CA GLY A 446 -13.09 -11.52 6.26
C GLY A 446 -12.94 -13.03 6.48
N LEU A 447 -13.44 -13.86 5.56
CA LEU A 447 -13.26 -15.31 5.61
C LEU A 447 -11.80 -15.74 5.42
N ALA A 448 -11.06 -15.04 4.55
CA ALA A 448 -9.61 -15.23 4.43
C ALA A 448 -8.88 -14.83 5.72
N GLY A 449 -9.25 -13.72 6.33
CA GLY A 449 -8.76 -13.30 7.65
C GLY A 449 -9.05 -14.34 8.74
N ALA A 450 -10.26 -14.91 8.77
CA ALA A 450 -10.60 -16.00 9.68
C ALA A 450 -9.76 -17.26 9.42
N ALA A 451 -9.45 -17.58 8.16
CA ALA A 451 -8.52 -18.67 7.83
C ALA A 451 -7.10 -18.39 8.33
N VAL A 452 -6.61 -17.15 8.24
CA VAL A 452 -5.33 -16.73 8.82
C VAL A 452 -5.29 -16.96 10.34
N LEU A 453 -6.37 -16.66 11.06
CA LEU A 453 -6.45 -16.89 12.52
C LEU A 453 -6.42 -18.36 12.93
N ARG A 454 -6.83 -19.27 12.02
CA ARG A 454 -6.85 -20.73 12.24
C ARG A 454 -5.50 -21.38 11.96
N MET A 455 -4.59 -20.69 11.26
CA MET A 455 -3.24 -21.19 11.04
C MET A 455 -2.48 -21.24 12.35
N SER A 456 -1.73 -22.32 12.57
CA SER A 456 -0.73 -22.32 13.64
C SER A 456 0.31 -21.23 13.36
N PRO A 457 0.95 -20.64 14.40
CA PRO A 457 2.03 -19.68 14.20
C PRO A 457 3.14 -20.24 13.30
N ASP A 458 3.43 -21.53 13.37
CA ASP A 458 4.42 -22.17 12.53
C ASP A 458 3.94 -22.24 11.07
N GLU A 459 2.70 -22.66 10.81
CA GLU A 459 2.13 -22.70 9.46
C GLU A 459 2.11 -21.34 8.76
N PHE A 460 1.83 -20.27 9.52
CA PHE A 460 1.75 -18.89 9.02
C PHE A 460 3.03 -18.43 8.32
N ASP A 461 4.18 -18.90 8.79
CA ASP A 461 5.51 -18.53 8.29
C ASP A 461 6.19 -19.63 7.45
N LEU A 462 5.49 -20.72 7.11
CA LEU A 462 6.10 -21.76 6.28
C LEU A 462 6.27 -21.32 4.82
N PRO A 463 7.37 -21.74 4.16
CA PRO A 463 7.58 -21.48 2.74
C PRO A 463 6.56 -22.22 1.85
N PRO A 464 6.52 -21.91 0.54
CA PRO A 464 5.74 -22.67 -0.44
C PRO A 464 5.94 -24.17 -0.28
N ALA A 465 4.83 -24.92 -0.35
CA ALA A 465 4.93 -26.36 -0.27
C ALA A 465 5.75 -26.86 -1.47
N PRO A 466 6.71 -27.78 -1.28
CA PRO A 466 7.26 -28.53 -2.39
C PRO A 466 6.09 -29.13 -3.17
N ALA A 467 6.19 -29.18 -4.50
CA ALA A 467 5.22 -29.96 -5.27
C ALA A 467 5.23 -31.37 -4.67
N GLN A 468 4.13 -31.77 -4.02
CA GLN A 468 4.00 -33.18 -3.68
C GLN A 468 4.06 -33.92 -5.01
N PRO A 469 4.97 -34.92 -5.16
CA PRO A 469 4.88 -35.82 -6.29
C PRO A 469 3.43 -36.31 -6.31
N LEU A 470 2.73 -36.12 -7.44
CA LEU A 470 1.47 -36.82 -7.67
C LEU A 470 1.74 -38.27 -7.27
N ALA A 471 1.05 -38.76 -6.24
CA ALA A 471 1.22 -40.13 -5.79
C ALA A 471 1.17 -40.99 -7.04
N ALA A 472 2.27 -41.71 -7.33
CA ALA A 472 2.28 -42.61 -8.46
C ALA A 472 1.03 -43.47 -8.31
N PRO A 473 0.15 -43.57 -9.33
CA PRO A 473 -1.01 -44.43 -9.24
C PRO A 473 -0.50 -45.76 -8.73
N ALA A 474 -1.06 -46.25 -7.63
CA ALA A 474 -0.65 -47.50 -7.03
C ALA A 474 -0.72 -48.54 -8.15
N VAL A 475 0.44 -48.92 -8.70
CA VAL A 475 0.52 -50.01 -9.66
C VAL A 475 0.26 -51.23 -8.80
N THR A 476 -1.01 -51.61 -8.69
CA THR A 476 -1.40 -52.92 -8.21
C THR A 476 -0.82 -53.91 -9.21
N ALA A 477 0.39 -54.38 -8.90
CA ALA A 477 1.01 -55.46 -9.62
C ALA A 477 0.22 -56.74 -9.31
N ASP A 478 -0.90 -56.94 -9.99
CA ASP A 478 -1.44 -58.27 -10.21
C ASP A 478 -0.49 -58.97 -11.18
N LEU A 479 0.61 -59.50 -10.63
CA LEU A 479 1.42 -60.47 -11.32
C LEU A 479 0.64 -61.80 -11.29
N PRO A 480 0.28 -62.39 -12.45
CA PRO A 480 -0.30 -63.72 -12.47
C PRO A 480 0.70 -64.71 -11.86
N ALA A 481 0.19 -65.61 -11.01
CA ALA A 481 0.99 -66.67 -10.39
C ALA A 481 1.68 -67.52 -11.47
N PRO A 482 2.94 -67.94 -11.27
CA PRO A 482 3.62 -68.84 -12.19
C PRO A 482 2.91 -70.19 -12.20
N GLY A 483 2.50 -70.62 -13.41
CA GLY A 483 1.90 -71.92 -13.68
C GLY A 483 2.93 -73.02 -13.88
#